data_AF-A0A1S1T2P5-F1
#
_entry.id   AF-A0A1S1T2P5-F1
#
_cell.length_a   1.000
_cell.length_b   1.000
_cell.length_c   1.000
_cell.angle_alpha   90.00
_cell.angle_beta   90.00
_cell.angle_gamma   90.00
#
_symmetry.space_group_name_H-M   'P 1'
#
loop_
_entity.id
_entity.type
_entity.pdbx_description
1 polymer ?
#
loop_
_entity_poly.entity_id
_entity_poly.type
_entity_poly.pdbx_seq_one_letter_code
_entity_poly.pdbx_strand_id
1 'polypeptide(L)'
;MKMKRLEKMRVGGTSNKMQLSIPSPKTPDGRVYRYSPNVDAHPRHFVLGDRVAAFVTDPDKVGRMKHAPGTPGTVCPYSGFRADDAEFVHPDDRKAAIKVVEHAALQDMQDAISGMLAGVARGSKSLTYKPGPRRKRPRPRFGRRDLMRLLICDCCGRDYGVFAIALFCPDCGAPNLALHFAREVDLVGQQVQLAEALGKDRQELAYRLLGNAHEDVLTAFEATLKVAYAHRIQNRPSGAGPVKPAGNDFQNIDKGRKRFGEFSFDPFAELNAQELAVLSLNIQKRHLIGHNLGVVDAKFVQHAKEAKLGETVELVAADVRSFAALCCKVVRRIDDMLAGLPLPSPAVQDEEDAMISPTETIGDLSPEGTAVGKWICMTSADGLPGHVDEDSLVKAFPSLSTNQLAEATADLAEDGYVSLTHLISQRLPRVHVREDLFLTFDPHCMGSDPVADALQLIPLILSKDSVDVPALHAESGMPLRRFNPAVGLILSKIGEGRVSGTWIQGYPTPYFLVVDSDRVAIKRLARQLEG
;
A
#
# COMPACT_ATOMS: atom_id res chain seq x y z
N MET A 1 31.01 38.58 33.06
CA MET A 1 30.54 39.00 31.71
C MET A 1 29.05 38.68 31.60
N LYS A 2 28.18 39.65 31.26
CA LYS A 2 26.73 39.41 31.15
C LYS A 2 26.37 38.92 29.74
N MET A 3 26.04 37.64 29.61
CA MET A 3 25.64 37.01 28.34
C MET A 3 24.16 37.30 28.04
N LYS A 4 23.85 38.53 27.61
CA LYS A 4 22.48 39.03 27.46
C LYS A 4 21.60 38.18 26.54
N ARG A 5 22.15 37.55 25.51
CA ARG A 5 21.38 36.69 24.58
C ARG A 5 21.21 35.29 25.14
N LEU A 6 22.24 34.71 25.75
CA LEU A 6 22.13 33.40 26.40
C LEU A 6 21.16 33.42 27.58
N GLU A 7 21.12 34.50 28.35
CA GLU A 7 20.16 34.68 29.46
C GLU A 7 18.70 34.62 28.97
N LYS A 8 18.40 35.02 27.73
CA LYS A 8 17.03 34.89 27.16
C LYS A 8 16.62 33.44 26.91
N MET A 9 17.57 32.52 26.83
CA MET A 9 17.34 31.09 26.62
C MET A 9 17.51 30.30 27.92
N ARG A 10 17.90 30.95 29.02
CA ARG A 10 18.21 30.26 30.27
C ARG A 10 16.94 29.80 30.97
N VAL A 11 16.94 28.54 31.37
CA VAL A 11 15.88 27.90 32.16
C VAL A 11 16.36 27.47 33.55
N GLY A 12 17.67 27.53 33.80
CA GLY A 12 18.26 27.16 35.10
C GLY A 12 19.79 27.27 35.15
N GLY A 13 20.39 26.62 36.13
CA GLY A 13 21.85 26.56 36.32
C GLY A 13 22.46 27.81 36.96
N THR A 14 23.80 27.89 36.99
CA THR A 14 24.56 29.04 37.52
C THR A 14 25.08 29.93 36.39
N SER A 15 25.68 31.07 36.73
CA SER A 15 26.33 31.95 35.74
C SER A 15 27.44 31.26 34.94
N ASN A 16 28.08 30.24 35.53
CA ASN A 16 29.19 29.52 34.93
C ASN A 16 28.77 28.19 34.29
N LYS A 17 27.54 27.72 34.58
CA LYS A 17 26.94 26.50 34.03
C LYS A 17 25.46 26.75 33.77
N MET A 18 25.18 27.44 32.67
CA MET A 18 23.81 27.78 32.26
C MET A 18 23.09 26.54 31.73
N GLN A 19 21.85 26.35 32.15
CA GLN A 19 20.92 25.43 31.48
C GLN A 19 20.06 26.24 30.52
N LEU A 20 20.12 25.90 29.23
CA LEU A 20 19.45 26.63 28.17
C LEU A 20 18.35 25.77 27.55
N SER A 21 17.26 26.40 27.14
CA SER A 21 16.17 25.78 26.38
C SER A 21 15.97 26.52 25.07
N ILE A 22 15.88 25.77 23.98
CA ILE A 22 15.43 26.26 22.69
C ILE A 22 14.10 25.57 22.37
N PRO A 23 13.02 26.34 22.12
CA PRO A 23 11.74 25.75 21.80
C PRO A 23 11.83 24.94 20.51
N SER A 24 11.16 23.79 20.48
CA SER A 24 11.04 22.99 19.25
C SER A 24 10.36 23.81 18.14
N PRO A 25 10.68 23.54 16.86
CA PRO A 25 10.00 24.18 15.74
C PRO A 25 8.49 23.91 15.79
N LYS A 26 7.71 24.93 15.41
CA LYS A 26 6.26 24.88 15.34
C LYS A 26 5.76 25.21 13.94
N THR A 27 4.60 24.65 13.57
CA THR A 27 3.82 25.06 12.41
C THR A 27 3.23 26.46 12.64
N PRO A 28 2.73 27.16 11.59
CA PRO A 28 2.08 28.48 11.74
C PRO A 28 0.90 28.47 12.73
N ASP A 29 0.19 27.35 12.79
CA ASP A 29 -0.93 27.00 13.67
C ASP A 29 -0.49 26.54 15.07
N GLY A 30 0.81 26.53 15.37
CA GLY A 30 1.35 26.33 16.72
C GLY A 30 1.68 24.89 17.11
N ARG A 31 1.42 23.91 16.23
CA ARG A 31 1.73 22.49 16.47
C ARG A 31 3.23 22.23 16.39
N VAL A 32 3.75 21.42 17.30
CA VAL A 32 5.18 21.14 17.43
C VAL A 32 5.60 20.01 16.49
N TYR A 33 6.66 20.20 15.72
CA TYR A 33 7.21 19.13 14.87
C TYR A 33 7.85 18.01 15.70
N ARG A 34 7.58 16.76 15.31
CA ARG A 34 8.11 15.53 15.88
C ARG A 34 8.62 14.60 14.77
N TYR A 35 9.62 13.81 15.13
CA TYR A 35 10.26 12.85 14.24
C TYR A 35 10.54 11.55 15.00
N SER A 36 9.89 10.47 14.60
CA SER A 36 10.02 9.14 15.21
C SER A 36 11.49 8.69 15.22
N PRO A 37 12.03 8.26 16.36
CA PRO A 37 13.35 7.64 16.42
C PRO A 37 13.35 6.23 15.77
N ASN A 38 12.20 5.56 15.73
CA ASN A 38 12.04 4.29 15.01
C ASN A 38 12.29 4.48 13.50
N VAL A 39 13.28 3.78 12.97
CA VAL A 39 13.73 3.86 11.57
C VAL A 39 12.75 3.20 10.60
N ASP A 40 11.98 2.22 11.09
CA ASP A 40 11.01 1.45 10.30
C ASP A 40 9.63 2.12 10.24
N ALA A 41 9.46 3.25 10.94
CA ALA A 41 8.25 4.05 10.82
C ALA A 41 8.22 4.78 9.46
N HIS A 42 7.20 4.55 8.65
CA HIS A 42 7.03 5.24 7.37
C HIS A 42 5.64 5.85 7.27
N PRO A 43 5.51 7.19 7.28
CA PRO A 43 6.54 8.21 7.51
C PRO A 43 7.11 8.23 8.94
N ARG A 44 8.16 9.03 9.18
CA ARG A 44 8.70 9.29 10.53
C ARG A 44 8.23 10.60 11.13
N HIS A 45 7.66 11.50 10.35
CA HIS A 45 7.38 12.87 10.77
C HIS A 45 5.89 13.06 11.06
N PHE A 46 5.60 13.89 12.06
CA PHE A 46 4.25 14.25 12.50
C PHE A 46 4.33 15.54 13.32
N VAL A 47 3.18 16.10 13.70
CA VAL A 47 3.11 17.29 14.55
C VAL A 47 2.16 17.08 15.71
N LEU A 48 2.43 17.74 16.83
CA LEU A 48 1.63 17.67 18.06
C LEU A 48 1.05 19.03 18.42
N GLY A 49 -0.27 19.09 18.55
CA GLY A 49 -0.98 20.20 19.15
C GLY A 49 -1.27 19.96 20.63
N ASP A 50 -1.96 20.93 21.22
CA ASP A 50 -2.44 20.84 22.60
C ASP A 50 -3.67 19.94 22.71
N ARG A 51 -4.00 19.51 23.92
CA ARG A 51 -5.28 18.84 24.16
C ARG A 51 -6.40 19.86 24.08
N VAL A 52 -7.51 19.50 23.45
CA VAL A 52 -8.72 20.34 23.43
C VAL A 52 -9.21 20.54 24.87
N ALA A 53 -9.28 21.81 25.31
CA ALA A 53 -9.48 22.17 26.71
C ALA A 53 -10.80 21.65 27.31
N ALA A 54 -11.86 21.58 26.50
CA ALA A 54 -13.20 21.12 26.91
C ALA A 54 -13.47 19.65 26.53
N PHE A 55 -12.44 18.87 26.21
CA PHE A 55 -12.63 17.48 25.81
C PHE A 55 -13.01 16.62 27.02
N VAL A 56 -14.17 15.96 26.92
CA VAL A 56 -14.64 15.00 27.92
C VAL A 56 -14.31 13.60 27.40
N THR A 57 -13.51 12.86 28.15
CA THR A 57 -13.20 11.47 27.82
C THR A 57 -14.43 10.61 28.04
N ASP A 58 -14.84 9.93 26.97
CA ASP A 58 -15.84 8.87 27.00
C ASP A 58 -15.31 7.68 27.83
N PRO A 59 -15.99 7.30 28.93
CA PRO A 59 -15.60 6.15 29.76
C PRO A 59 -15.40 4.86 28.96
N ASP A 60 -16.21 4.66 27.91
CA ASP A 60 -16.17 3.44 27.09
C ASP A 60 -14.91 3.40 26.21
N LYS A 61 -14.27 4.54 25.97
CA LYS A 61 -13.03 4.66 25.19
C LYS A 61 -11.76 4.61 26.04
N VAL A 62 -11.87 4.64 27.37
CA VAL A 62 -10.71 4.55 28.26
C VAL A 62 -9.97 3.23 28.06
N GLY A 63 -10.71 2.13 27.86
CA GLY A 63 -10.13 0.80 27.60
C GLY A 63 -9.29 0.71 26.32
N ARG A 64 -9.43 1.67 25.38
CA ARG A 64 -8.62 1.73 24.16
C ARG A 64 -7.24 2.35 24.41
N MET A 65 -7.10 3.15 25.47
CA MET A 65 -5.89 3.89 25.75
C MET A 65 -4.81 2.95 26.31
N LYS A 66 -3.60 3.04 25.77
CA LYS A 66 -2.43 2.35 26.33
C LYS A 66 -1.87 3.08 27.55
N HIS A 67 -2.04 4.41 27.59
CA HIS A 67 -1.53 5.27 28.66
C HIS A 67 -2.53 6.37 29.01
N ALA A 68 -2.45 6.83 30.26
CA ALA A 68 -3.21 7.99 30.70
C ALA A 68 -2.84 9.21 29.86
N PRO A 69 -3.83 10.00 29.39
CA PRO A 69 -3.55 11.17 28.57
C PRO A 69 -2.61 12.17 29.26
N GLY A 70 -1.52 12.56 28.61
CA GLY A 70 -0.55 13.54 29.13
C GLY A 70 0.59 12.91 29.94
N THR A 71 0.66 11.58 29.98
CA THR A 71 1.82 10.86 30.54
C THR A 71 3.10 11.27 29.80
N PRO A 72 4.21 11.59 30.48
CA PRO A 72 5.46 12.00 29.83
C PRO A 72 5.96 10.96 28.80
N GLY A 73 6.30 11.42 27.60
CA GLY A 73 6.70 10.59 26.47
C GLY A 73 5.74 10.69 25.30
N THR A 74 6.21 10.34 24.12
CA THR A 74 5.46 10.43 22.87
C THR A 74 5.35 9.04 22.24
N VAL A 75 4.20 8.74 21.66
CA VAL A 75 3.97 7.55 20.84
C VAL A 75 4.13 7.92 19.37
N CYS A 76 4.88 7.13 18.61
CA CYS A 76 4.95 7.26 17.16
C CYS A 76 3.58 6.87 16.56
N PRO A 77 2.90 7.78 15.84
CA PRO A 77 1.55 7.51 15.33
C PRO A 77 1.52 6.39 14.27
N TYR A 78 2.64 6.11 13.61
CA TYR A 78 2.72 5.12 12.53
C TYR A 78 3.15 3.72 12.99
N SER A 79 4.04 3.63 14.00
CA SER A 79 4.59 2.35 14.47
C SER A 79 4.12 1.94 15.86
N GLY A 80 3.59 2.87 16.66
CA GLY A 80 3.29 2.64 18.07
C GLY A 80 4.51 2.65 19.00
N PHE A 81 5.72 2.84 18.47
CA PHE A 81 6.94 2.96 19.27
C PHE A 81 6.85 4.15 20.23
N ARG A 82 7.18 3.95 21.51
CA ARG A 82 7.12 4.97 22.55
C ARG A 82 8.51 5.28 23.07
N ALA A 83 8.81 6.57 23.23
CA ALA A 83 10.06 7.06 23.80
C ALA A 83 9.86 8.44 24.44
N ASP A 84 10.90 8.98 25.06
CA ASP A 84 10.85 10.31 25.65
C ASP A 84 10.67 11.40 24.57
N ASP A 85 9.98 12.49 24.92
CA ASP A 85 9.71 13.59 23.97
C ASP A 85 10.96 14.15 23.30
N ALA A 86 12.10 14.11 24.02
CA ALA A 86 13.40 14.56 23.51
C ALA A 86 13.94 13.67 22.37
N GLU A 87 13.59 12.39 22.35
CA GLU A 87 13.99 11.46 21.29
C GLU A 87 13.23 11.70 19.99
N PHE A 88 12.05 12.35 20.07
CA PHE A 88 11.26 12.72 18.91
C PHE A 88 11.67 14.07 18.28
N VAL A 89 12.83 14.62 18.67
CA VAL A 89 13.39 15.83 18.05
C VAL A 89 14.19 15.44 16.81
N HIS A 90 13.91 16.09 15.67
CA HIS A 90 14.65 15.82 14.45
C HIS A 90 16.16 16.10 14.63
N PRO A 91 17.06 15.24 14.14
CA PRO A 91 18.50 15.45 14.29
C PRO A 91 18.99 16.81 13.74
N ASP A 92 18.41 17.27 12.64
CA ASP A 92 18.74 18.58 12.07
C ASP A 92 18.21 19.77 12.89
N ASP A 93 17.11 19.59 13.62
CA ASP A 93 16.62 20.62 14.57
C ASP A 93 17.56 20.74 15.75
N ARG A 94 18.05 19.61 16.26
CA ARG A 94 19.07 19.61 17.31
C ARG A 94 20.34 20.34 16.85
N LYS A 95 20.83 20.05 15.64
CA LYS A 95 21.98 20.75 15.05
C LYS A 95 21.71 22.25 14.86
N ALA A 96 20.50 22.61 14.44
CA ALA A 96 20.11 24.02 14.26
C ALA A 96 20.06 24.76 15.60
N ALA A 97 19.51 24.14 16.65
CA ALA A 97 19.47 24.70 18.00
C ALA A 97 20.88 24.96 18.54
N ILE A 98 21.81 24.00 18.38
CA ILE A 98 23.22 24.18 18.77
C ILE A 98 23.83 25.39 18.06
N LYS A 99 23.64 25.52 16.74
CA LYS A 99 24.13 26.68 15.96
C LYS A 99 23.54 28.02 16.42
N VAL A 100 22.29 28.03 16.90
CA VAL A 100 21.67 29.24 17.47
C VAL A 100 22.32 29.62 18.80
N VAL A 101 22.60 28.64 19.67
CA VAL A 101 23.31 28.88 20.94
C VAL A 101 24.74 29.36 20.68
N GLU A 102 25.48 28.71 19.78
CA GLU A 102 26.85 29.12 19.39
C GLU A 102 26.86 30.54 18.84
N HIS A 103 25.92 30.88 17.95
CA HIS A 103 25.81 32.22 17.40
C HIS A 103 25.51 33.27 18.49
N ALA A 104 24.60 32.97 19.42
CA ALA A 104 24.26 33.85 20.53
C ALA A 104 25.45 34.07 21.47
N ALA A 105 26.18 32.99 21.81
CA ALA A 105 27.38 33.06 22.64
C ALA A 105 28.48 33.92 22.00
N LEU A 106 28.76 33.69 20.71
CA LEU A 106 29.74 34.46 19.95
C LEU A 106 29.36 35.95 19.86
N GLN A 107 28.07 36.27 19.71
CA GLN A 107 27.61 37.65 19.71
C GLN A 107 27.73 38.31 21.08
N ASP A 108 27.44 37.60 22.17
CA ASP A 108 27.63 38.14 23.51
C ASP A 108 29.12 38.38 23.81
N MET A 109 30.01 37.48 23.38
CA MET A 109 31.48 37.66 23.41
C MET A 109 31.93 38.87 22.63
N GLN A 110 31.46 39.01 21.38
CA GLN A 110 31.79 40.15 20.54
C GLN A 110 31.32 41.47 21.19
N ASP A 111 30.10 41.52 21.71
CA ASP A 111 29.57 42.73 22.36
C ASP A 111 30.33 43.08 23.65
N ALA A 112 30.76 42.09 24.45
CA ALA A 112 31.55 42.36 25.64
C ALA A 112 32.95 42.90 25.30
N ILE A 113 33.63 42.30 24.33
CA ILE A 113 34.94 42.77 23.86
C ILE A 113 34.81 44.16 23.23
N SER A 114 33.83 44.36 22.36
CA SER A 114 33.53 45.68 21.77
C SER A 114 33.21 46.71 22.83
N GLY A 115 32.48 46.34 23.89
CA GLY A 115 32.19 47.22 25.02
C GLY A 115 33.45 47.63 25.80
N MET A 116 34.35 46.68 26.05
CA MET A 116 35.65 46.93 26.69
C MET A 116 36.52 47.86 25.83
N LEU A 117 36.68 47.56 24.54
CA LEU A 117 37.47 48.36 23.61
C LEU A 117 36.88 49.77 23.41
N ALA A 118 35.56 49.89 23.32
CA ALA A 118 34.88 51.18 23.26
C ALA A 118 34.99 51.98 24.57
N GLY A 119 35.14 51.31 25.72
CA GLY A 119 35.45 51.95 27.00
C GLY A 119 36.86 52.53 27.03
N VAL A 120 37.86 51.76 26.57
CA VAL A 120 39.25 52.22 26.44
C VAL A 120 39.36 53.38 25.45
N ALA A 121 38.71 53.27 24.29
CA ALA A 121 38.70 54.34 23.28
C ALA A 121 38.06 55.63 23.81
N ARG A 122 36.96 55.55 24.59
CA ARG A 122 36.35 56.74 25.22
C ARG A 122 37.24 57.41 26.27
N GLY A 123 38.14 56.67 26.89
CA GLY A 123 39.12 57.21 27.84
C GLY A 123 40.34 57.85 27.17
N SER A 124 40.47 57.77 25.84
CA SER A 124 41.61 58.26 25.07
C SER A 124 41.18 59.32 24.06
N LYS A 125 41.95 60.42 23.95
CA LYS A 125 41.69 61.48 22.96
C LYS A 125 42.19 61.13 21.55
N SER A 126 42.89 60.00 21.37
CA SER A 126 43.56 59.64 20.10
C SER A 126 43.13 58.31 19.49
N LEU A 127 42.26 57.53 20.15
CA LEU A 127 41.87 56.20 19.69
C LEU A 127 40.39 56.15 19.29
N THR A 128 40.11 55.74 18.06
CA THR A 128 38.74 55.50 17.57
C THR A 128 38.51 54.00 17.35
N TYR A 129 37.45 53.44 17.92
CA TYR A 129 37.08 52.04 17.73
C TYR A 129 35.90 51.91 16.76
N LYS A 130 36.05 51.08 15.72
CA LYS A 130 34.97 50.66 14.83
C LYS A 130 34.68 49.17 15.04
N PRO A 131 33.47 48.79 15.47
CA PRO A 131 33.13 47.38 15.63
C PRO A 131 33.09 46.67 14.26
N GLY A 132 33.56 45.43 14.23
CA GLY A 132 33.52 44.58 13.04
C GLY A 132 32.09 44.18 12.62
N PRO A 133 31.91 43.66 11.39
CA PRO A 133 30.60 43.28 10.87
C PRO A 133 29.96 42.16 11.72
N ARG A 134 28.65 42.25 11.93
CA ARG A 134 27.90 41.23 12.68
C ARG A 134 27.66 39.99 11.82
N ARG A 135 27.87 38.81 12.41
CA ARG A 135 27.51 37.54 11.75
C ARG A 135 26.01 37.44 11.58
N LYS A 136 25.56 37.07 10.37
CA LYS A 136 24.14 36.84 10.05
C LYS A 136 23.58 35.76 10.98
N ARG A 137 22.36 35.99 11.50
CA ARG A 137 21.66 35.00 12.33
C ARG A 137 21.41 33.73 11.49
N PRO A 138 21.64 32.52 12.03
CA PRO A 138 21.25 31.30 11.36
C PRO A 138 19.76 31.34 10.97
N ARG A 139 19.43 30.98 9.72
CA ARG A 139 18.04 30.87 9.29
C ARG A 139 17.42 29.60 9.90
N PRO A 140 16.18 29.65 10.42
CA PRO A 140 15.45 28.43 10.78
C PRO A 140 15.36 27.51 9.57
N ARG A 141 15.63 26.21 9.75
CA ARG A 141 15.65 25.23 8.64
C ARG A 141 14.30 24.60 8.32
N PHE A 142 13.23 24.92 9.05
CA PHE A 142 12.05 24.07 9.05
C PHE A 142 10.81 24.74 8.44
N GLY A 143 10.47 24.30 7.24
CA GLY A 143 9.13 24.30 6.70
C GLY A 143 8.97 23.04 5.85
N ARG A 144 8.17 22.08 6.31
CA ARG A 144 7.77 20.93 5.49
C ARG A 144 6.44 21.29 4.84
N ARG A 145 6.38 21.24 3.51
CA ARG A 145 5.21 21.64 2.71
C ARG A 145 4.39 20.42 2.28
N ASP A 146 4.40 19.36 3.08
CA ASP A 146 3.62 18.17 2.79
C ASP A 146 2.17 18.37 3.26
N LEU A 147 1.22 17.82 2.51
CA LEU A 147 -0.20 17.86 2.87
C LEU A 147 -0.41 17.10 4.18
N MET A 148 -0.89 17.81 5.20
CA MET A 148 -1.03 17.28 6.56
C MET A 148 -2.50 16.92 6.83
N ARG A 149 -2.72 15.73 7.37
CA ARG A 149 -4.01 15.29 7.92
C ARG A 149 -4.05 15.71 9.39
N LEU A 150 -4.92 16.67 9.70
CA LEU A 150 -5.15 17.15 11.07
C LEU A 150 -6.26 16.31 11.72
N LEU A 151 -6.02 15.85 12.95
CA LEU A 151 -6.95 15.03 13.71
C LEU A 151 -6.97 15.48 15.18
N ILE A 152 -8.11 15.21 15.82
CA ILE A 152 -8.27 15.26 17.26
C ILE A 152 -8.58 13.85 17.71
N CYS A 153 -7.76 13.28 18.59
CA CYS A 153 -7.99 11.95 19.12
C CYS A 153 -9.35 11.90 19.84
N ASP A 154 -10.20 10.98 19.42
CA ASP A 154 -11.55 10.79 19.94
C ASP A 154 -11.58 10.04 21.28
N CYS A 155 -10.43 9.59 21.77
CA CYS A 155 -10.25 9.00 23.09
C CYS A 155 -9.77 10.05 24.11
N CYS A 156 -8.75 10.84 23.75
CA CYS A 156 -8.07 11.73 24.71
C CYS A 156 -8.04 13.22 24.35
N GLY A 157 -8.65 13.63 23.23
CA GLY A 157 -8.73 15.02 22.80
C GLY A 157 -7.42 15.65 22.34
N ARG A 158 -6.36 14.85 22.15
CA ARG A 158 -5.08 15.34 21.62
C ARG A 158 -5.26 15.83 20.19
N ASP A 159 -4.93 17.08 19.91
CA ASP A 159 -4.74 17.60 18.56
C ASP A 159 -3.36 17.16 18.02
N TYR A 160 -3.33 16.66 16.79
CA TYR A 160 -2.09 16.25 16.12
C TYR A 160 -2.27 16.25 14.60
N GLY A 161 -1.16 16.21 13.89
CA GLY A 161 -1.14 16.13 12.44
C GLY A 161 -0.18 15.05 11.95
N VAL A 162 -0.60 14.31 10.93
CA VAL A 162 0.19 13.25 10.29
C VAL A 162 0.19 13.40 8.78
N PHE A 163 1.07 12.67 8.12
CA PHE A 163 1.33 12.79 6.68
C PHE A 163 1.00 11.49 5.91
N ALA A 164 0.50 10.49 6.62
CA ALA A 164 -0.05 9.25 6.08
C ALA A 164 -1.14 8.75 7.04
N ILE A 165 -1.77 7.63 6.72
CA ILE A 165 -2.66 6.93 7.66
C ILE A 165 -1.83 6.54 8.89
N ALA A 166 -2.25 7.01 10.06
CA ALA A 166 -1.65 6.63 11.33
C ALA A 166 -2.51 5.57 12.01
N LEU A 167 -1.85 4.77 12.84
CA LEU A 167 -2.45 3.68 13.59
C LEU A 167 -2.74 4.05 15.04
N PHE A 168 -1.98 4.98 15.62
CA PHE A 168 -2.06 5.30 17.04
C PHE A 168 -2.12 6.79 17.33
N CYS A 169 -2.83 7.14 18.40
CA CYS A 169 -2.74 8.46 19.02
C CYS A 169 -1.33 8.67 19.59
N PRO A 170 -0.66 9.80 19.29
CA PRO A 170 0.71 10.03 19.76
C PRO A 170 0.82 10.39 21.26
N ASP A 171 -0.31 10.49 21.97
CA ASP A 171 -0.39 10.79 23.40
C ASP A 171 -0.84 9.55 24.19
N CYS A 172 -2.10 9.14 24.07
CA CYS A 172 -2.64 8.01 24.83
C CYS A 172 -2.32 6.63 24.24
N GLY A 173 -1.77 6.56 23.02
CA GLY A 173 -1.44 5.31 22.33
C GLY A 173 -2.64 4.49 21.86
N ALA A 174 -3.87 5.01 21.98
CA ALA A 174 -5.06 4.34 21.49
C ALA A 174 -5.01 4.16 19.96
N PRO A 175 -5.47 3.01 19.43
CA PRO A 175 -5.70 2.88 18.00
C PRO A 175 -6.67 3.93 17.49
N ASN A 176 -6.43 4.45 16.30
CA ASN A 176 -7.20 5.53 15.70
C ASN A 176 -7.50 5.30 14.22
N LEU A 177 -7.41 4.05 13.76
CA LEU A 177 -7.59 3.71 12.36
C LEU A 177 -9.01 4.05 11.90
N ALA A 178 -10.01 3.78 12.75
CA ALA A 178 -11.40 4.13 12.51
C ALA A 178 -11.61 5.66 12.44
N LEU A 179 -10.92 6.43 13.28
CA LEU A 179 -10.96 7.90 13.24
C LEU A 179 -10.37 8.44 11.93
N HIS A 180 -9.25 7.86 11.48
CA HIS A 180 -8.64 8.22 10.20
C HIS A 180 -9.58 7.96 9.03
N PHE A 181 -10.19 6.77 9.00
CA PHE A 181 -11.09 6.41 7.91
C PHE A 181 -12.39 7.22 7.94
N ALA A 182 -12.98 7.47 9.12
CA ALA A 182 -14.17 8.30 9.27
C ALA A 182 -13.98 9.71 8.69
N ARG A 183 -12.79 10.31 8.88
CA ARG A 183 -12.45 11.60 8.27
C ARG A 183 -12.43 11.53 6.74
N GLU A 184 -11.94 10.44 6.16
CA GLU A 184 -11.99 10.26 4.69
C GLU A 184 -13.44 10.11 4.22
N VAL A 185 -14.27 9.39 4.97
CA VAL A 185 -15.72 9.30 4.69
C VAL A 185 -16.42 10.65 4.76
N ASP A 186 -16.04 11.54 5.69
CA ASP A 186 -16.57 12.91 5.74
C ASP A 186 -16.21 13.71 4.48
N LEU A 187 -14.97 13.56 3.97
CA LEU A 187 -14.53 14.22 2.73
C LEU A 187 -15.24 13.66 1.50
N VAL A 188 -15.39 12.35 1.42
CA VAL A 188 -16.22 11.68 0.40
C VAL A 188 -17.65 12.21 0.48
N GLY A 189 -18.22 12.34 1.68
CA GLY A 189 -19.56 12.87 1.90
C GLY A 189 -19.74 14.29 1.35
N GLN A 190 -18.72 15.16 1.51
CA GLN A 190 -18.70 16.51 0.92
C GLN A 190 -18.63 16.47 -0.61
N GLN A 191 -17.84 15.56 -1.20
CA GLN A 191 -17.80 15.39 -2.66
C GLN A 191 -19.16 14.95 -3.21
N VAL A 192 -19.82 14.01 -2.54
CA VAL A 192 -21.16 13.55 -2.91
C VAL A 192 -22.17 14.70 -2.79
N GLN A 193 -22.13 15.50 -1.72
CA GLN A 193 -23.00 16.69 -1.57
C GLN A 193 -22.77 17.72 -2.68
N LEU A 194 -21.51 17.96 -3.07
CA LEU A 194 -21.19 18.86 -4.18
C LEU A 194 -21.76 18.31 -5.50
N ALA A 195 -21.69 17.00 -5.73
CA ALA A 195 -22.26 16.37 -6.91
C ALA A 195 -23.80 16.49 -6.95
N GLU A 196 -24.48 16.24 -5.85
CA GLU A 196 -25.95 16.36 -5.73
C GLU A 196 -26.45 17.80 -5.90
N ALA A 197 -25.65 18.79 -5.48
CA ALA A 197 -25.98 20.20 -5.63
C ALA A 197 -25.87 20.71 -7.08
N LEU A 198 -25.26 19.93 -7.99
CA LEU A 198 -25.16 20.29 -9.40
C LEU A 198 -26.50 20.03 -10.11
N GLY A 199 -27.01 21.06 -10.79
CA GLY A 199 -28.21 20.94 -11.62
C GLY A 199 -28.01 20.05 -12.84
N LYS A 200 -29.10 19.75 -13.54
CA LYS A 200 -29.13 18.88 -14.74
C LYS A 200 -28.14 19.31 -15.83
N ASP A 201 -27.82 20.60 -15.91
CA ASP A 201 -26.91 21.16 -16.92
C ASP A 201 -25.43 20.76 -16.69
N ARG A 202 -25.11 20.15 -15.55
CA ARG A 202 -23.74 19.73 -15.18
C ARG A 202 -23.66 18.25 -14.80
N GLN A 203 -24.50 17.41 -15.40
CA GLN A 203 -24.57 15.97 -15.13
C GLN A 203 -23.23 15.25 -15.26
N GLU A 204 -22.43 15.55 -16.29
CA GLU A 204 -21.12 14.92 -16.45
C GLU A 204 -20.16 15.26 -15.31
N LEU A 205 -20.17 16.51 -14.84
CA LEU A 205 -19.35 16.91 -13.70
C LEU A 205 -19.82 16.24 -12.41
N ALA A 206 -21.14 16.15 -12.19
CA ALA A 206 -21.70 15.42 -11.05
C ALA A 206 -21.29 13.94 -11.06
N TYR A 207 -21.37 13.31 -12.22
CA TYR A 207 -20.94 11.92 -12.41
C TYR A 207 -19.46 11.72 -12.08
N ARG A 208 -18.57 12.59 -12.60
CA ARG A 208 -17.12 12.53 -12.30
C ARG A 208 -16.82 12.74 -10.81
N LEU A 209 -17.53 13.66 -10.15
CA LEU A 209 -17.38 13.87 -8.71
C LEU A 209 -17.81 12.63 -7.91
N LEU A 210 -18.90 11.96 -8.29
CA LEU A 210 -19.33 10.71 -7.67
C LEU A 210 -18.35 9.57 -7.93
N GLY A 211 -17.79 9.49 -9.15
CA GLY A 211 -16.73 8.53 -9.50
C GLY A 211 -15.48 8.71 -8.65
N ASN A 212 -15.00 9.94 -8.50
CA ASN A 212 -13.87 10.26 -7.64
C ASN A 212 -14.17 9.95 -6.16
N ALA A 213 -15.37 10.30 -5.68
CA ALA A 213 -15.79 10.00 -4.32
C ALA A 213 -15.81 8.48 -4.06
N HIS A 214 -16.27 7.69 -5.03
CA HIS A 214 -16.24 6.22 -4.95
C HIS A 214 -14.81 5.67 -4.92
N GLU A 215 -13.94 6.15 -5.81
CA GLU A 215 -12.52 5.74 -5.86
C GLU A 215 -11.76 6.12 -4.59
N ASP A 216 -12.07 7.27 -3.99
CA ASP A 216 -11.50 7.73 -2.72
C ASP A 216 -11.88 6.80 -1.56
N VAL A 217 -13.13 6.32 -1.49
CA VAL A 217 -13.55 5.31 -0.49
C VAL A 217 -12.68 4.06 -0.62
N LEU A 218 -12.58 3.50 -1.82
CA LEU A 218 -11.83 2.26 -2.04
C LEU A 218 -10.34 2.44 -1.76
N THR A 219 -9.76 3.54 -2.22
CA THR A 219 -8.33 3.84 -2.02
C THR A 219 -8.02 4.03 -0.54
N ALA A 220 -8.85 4.78 0.19
CA ALA A 220 -8.70 4.93 1.63
C ALA A 220 -8.89 3.59 2.37
N PHE A 221 -9.84 2.77 1.93
CA PHE A 221 -10.14 1.47 2.54
C PHE A 221 -8.97 0.50 2.36
N GLU A 222 -8.47 0.35 1.14
CA GLU A 222 -7.32 -0.49 0.84
C GLU A 222 -6.07 -0.05 1.60
N ALA A 223 -5.76 1.26 1.57
CA ALA A 223 -4.60 1.81 2.27
C ALA A 223 -4.69 1.56 3.79
N THR A 224 -5.89 1.65 4.35
CA THR A 224 -6.17 1.37 5.76
C THR A 224 -5.87 -0.08 6.12
N LEU A 225 -6.37 -1.03 5.32
CA LEU A 225 -6.12 -2.46 5.52
C LEU A 225 -4.62 -2.81 5.35
N LYS A 226 -3.94 -2.23 4.35
CA LYS A 226 -2.49 -2.40 4.14
C LYS A 226 -1.68 -1.96 5.35
N VAL A 227 -1.99 -0.80 5.91
CA VAL A 227 -1.26 -0.26 7.07
C VAL A 227 -1.48 -1.13 8.31
N ALA A 228 -2.71 -1.57 8.56
CA ALA A 228 -3.01 -2.47 9.68
C ALA A 228 -2.32 -3.85 9.52
N TYR A 229 -2.36 -4.41 8.32
CA TYR A 229 -1.72 -5.69 8.00
C TYR A 229 -0.19 -5.61 8.13
N ALA A 230 0.44 -4.56 7.59
CA ALA A 230 1.88 -4.33 7.69
C ALA A 230 2.32 -4.22 9.15
N HIS A 231 1.54 -3.52 9.99
CA HIS A 231 1.82 -3.45 11.43
C HIS A 231 1.73 -4.81 12.12
N ARG A 232 0.77 -5.65 11.75
CA ARG A 232 0.67 -7.02 12.29
C ARG A 232 1.85 -7.89 11.89
N ILE A 233 2.33 -7.79 10.64
CA ILE A 233 3.54 -8.50 10.20
C ILE A 233 4.76 -8.07 11.01
N GLN A 234 4.95 -6.75 11.18
CA GLN A 234 6.12 -6.21 11.91
C GLN A 234 6.16 -6.63 13.38
N ASN A 235 5.02 -6.93 13.98
CA ASN A 235 4.90 -7.36 15.38
C ASN A 235 4.73 -8.88 15.54
N ARG A 236 5.05 -9.68 14.52
CA ARG A 236 5.10 -11.14 14.65
C ARG A 236 6.24 -11.57 15.60
N PRO A 237 6.10 -12.72 16.28
CA PRO A 237 7.17 -13.29 17.10
C PRO A 237 8.46 -13.48 16.28
N SER A 238 9.61 -13.26 16.91
CA SER A 238 10.91 -13.51 16.29
C SER A 238 11.02 -14.97 15.83
N GLY A 239 11.30 -15.18 14.55
CA GLY A 239 11.34 -16.51 13.92
C GLY A 239 10.13 -16.84 13.04
N ALA A 240 9.12 -15.97 12.96
CA ALA A 240 8.09 -16.08 11.94
C ALA A 240 8.71 -15.93 10.52
N GLY A 241 8.34 -16.83 9.60
CA GLY A 241 8.85 -16.82 8.23
C GLY A 241 8.52 -15.53 7.45
N PRO A 242 9.21 -15.29 6.32
CA PRO A 242 8.99 -14.11 5.49
C PRO A 242 7.54 -14.04 4.99
N VAL A 243 6.96 -12.84 5.01
CA VAL A 243 5.57 -12.61 4.60
C VAL A 243 5.55 -11.83 3.29
N LYS A 244 4.83 -12.34 2.30
CA LYS A 244 4.64 -11.65 1.01
C LYS A 244 3.95 -10.30 1.23
N PRO A 245 4.39 -9.22 0.53
CA PRO A 245 3.65 -7.97 0.49
C PRO A 245 2.22 -8.18 0.00
N ALA A 246 1.26 -7.42 0.54
CA ALA A 246 -0.16 -7.60 0.27
C ALA A 246 -0.65 -7.08 -1.10
N GLY A 247 0.24 -6.66 -2.01
CA GLY A 247 -0.13 -6.26 -3.38
C GLY A 247 -1.36 -5.35 -3.44
N ASN A 248 -2.37 -5.78 -4.19
CA ASN A 248 -3.73 -5.20 -4.23
C ASN A 248 -4.78 -6.14 -3.60
N ASP A 249 -4.35 -7.03 -2.71
CA ASP A 249 -5.17 -8.12 -2.17
C ASP A 249 -6.38 -7.61 -1.39
N PHE A 250 -6.34 -6.39 -0.84
CA PHE A 250 -7.45 -5.79 -0.11
C PHE A 250 -8.49 -5.09 -1.01
N GLN A 251 -8.31 -5.15 -2.33
CA GLN A 251 -9.36 -4.85 -3.31
C GLN A 251 -10.13 -6.13 -3.70
N ASN A 252 -9.99 -7.20 -2.92
CA ASN A 252 -10.76 -8.43 -3.07
C ASN A 252 -11.06 -8.95 -1.64
N ILE A 253 -12.31 -9.28 -1.37
CA ILE A 253 -12.76 -9.66 -0.02
C ILE A 253 -12.06 -10.95 0.42
N ASP A 254 -12.00 -11.97 -0.43
CA ASP A 254 -11.46 -13.29 -0.08
C ASP A 254 -9.94 -13.28 0.03
N LYS A 255 -9.23 -12.55 -0.84
CA LYS A 255 -7.79 -12.30 -0.68
C LYS A 255 -7.54 -11.55 0.63
N GLY A 256 -8.35 -10.54 0.96
CA GLY A 256 -8.31 -9.85 2.25
C GLY A 256 -8.52 -10.78 3.44
N ARG A 257 -9.51 -11.69 3.38
CA ARG A 257 -9.75 -12.73 4.39
C ARG A 257 -8.55 -13.66 4.53
N LYS A 258 -8.01 -14.17 3.43
CA LYS A 258 -6.83 -15.06 3.43
C LYS A 258 -5.65 -14.39 4.14
N ARG A 259 -5.39 -13.11 3.85
CA ARG A 259 -4.32 -12.32 4.49
C ARG A 259 -4.50 -12.17 6.00
N PHE A 260 -5.68 -11.73 6.45
CA PHE A 260 -5.93 -11.56 7.87
C PHE A 260 -6.15 -12.88 8.62
N GLY A 261 -6.53 -13.95 7.90
CA GLY A 261 -6.63 -15.32 8.38
C GLY A 261 -5.31 -15.86 8.91
N GLU A 262 -4.17 -15.37 8.40
CA GLU A 262 -2.85 -15.67 8.98
C GLU A 262 -2.71 -15.22 10.45
N PHE A 263 -3.60 -14.34 10.92
CA PHE A 263 -3.69 -13.87 12.31
C PHE A 263 -4.96 -14.38 13.03
N SER A 264 -5.62 -15.41 12.48
CA SER A 264 -6.90 -15.93 13.00
C SER A 264 -7.97 -14.85 13.15
N PHE A 265 -8.03 -13.92 12.19
CA PHE A 265 -8.94 -12.79 12.20
C PHE A 265 -9.60 -12.62 10.84
N ASP A 266 -10.93 -12.48 10.83
CA ASP A 266 -11.68 -12.08 9.64
C ASP A 266 -12.14 -10.61 9.81
N PRO A 267 -11.63 -9.67 8.99
CA PRO A 267 -12.03 -8.27 9.03
C PRO A 267 -13.48 -8.05 8.56
N PHE A 268 -14.06 -8.98 7.81
CA PHE A 268 -15.40 -8.87 7.23
C PHE A 268 -16.49 -9.62 8.02
N ALA A 269 -16.15 -10.26 9.14
CA ALA A 269 -17.07 -11.12 9.87
C ALA A 269 -18.33 -10.41 10.41
N GLU A 270 -18.32 -9.08 10.54
CA GLU A 270 -19.48 -8.28 10.97
C GLU A 270 -20.44 -7.94 9.83
N LEU A 271 -20.11 -8.29 8.59
CA LEU A 271 -20.96 -8.08 7.45
C LEU A 271 -21.81 -9.33 7.20
N ASN A 272 -23.12 -9.15 7.06
CA ASN A 272 -24.01 -10.22 6.61
C ASN A 272 -23.87 -10.45 5.08
N ALA A 273 -24.55 -11.48 4.55
CA ALA A 273 -24.46 -11.86 3.14
C ALA A 273 -24.83 -10.71 2.16
N GLN A 274 -25.88 -9.95 2.47
CA GLN A 274 -26.30 -8.81 1.65
C GLN A 274 -25.26 -7.68 1.68
N GLU A 275 -24.72 -7.38 2.85
CA GLU A 275 -23.68 -6.36 3.03
C GLU A 275 -22.38 -6.73 2.32
N LEU A 276 -22.00 -8.01 2.36
CA LEU A 276 -20.87 -8.54 1.59
C LEU A 276 -21.09 -8.41 0.08
N ALA A 277 -22.29 -8.71 -0.41
CA ALA A 277 -22.63 -8.55 -1.82
C ALA A 277 -22.54 -7.09 -2.26
N VAL A 278 -23.05 -6.14 -1.48
CA VAL A 278 -22.96 -4.70 -1.76
C VAL A 278 -21.50 -4.23 -1.73
N LEU A 279 -20.71 -4.68 -0.75
CA LEU A 279 -19.29 -4.34 -0.66
C LEU A 279 -18.52 -4.86 -1.89
N SER A 280 -18.74 -6.12 -2.26
CA SER A 280 -18.10 -6.76 -3.41
C SER A 280 -18.43 -6.03 -4.72
N LEU A 281 -19.72 -5.76 -4.96
CA LEU A 281 -20.19 -5.03 -6.14
C LEU A 281 -19.53 -3.65 -6.25
N ASN A 282 -19.41 -2.92 -5.13
CA ASN A 282 -18.79 -1.60 -5.14
C ASN A 282 -17.28 -1.66 -5.38
N ILE A 283 -16.58 -2.65 -4.83
CA ILE A 283 -15.16 -2.86 -5.13
C ILE A 283 -14.97 -3.12 -6.64
N GLN A 284 -15.86 -3.90 -7.26
CA GLN A 284 -15.83 -4.17 -8.70
C GLN A 284 -16.15 -2.94 -9.56
N LYS A 285 -17.09 -2.07 -9.15
CA LYS A 285 -17.43 -0.82 -9.86
C LYS A 285 -16.19 0.05 -10.16
N ARG A 286 -15.15 -0.02 -9.33
CA ARG A 286 -13.88 0.71 -9.56
C ARG A 286 -13.27 0.42 -10.92
N HIS A 287 -13.31 -0.82 -11.41
CA HIS A 287 -12.75 -1.16 -12.72
C HIS A 287 -13.39 -0.33 -13.83
N LEU A 288 -14.73 -0.19 -13.78
CA LEU A 288 -15.47 0.62 -14.72
C LEU A 288 -15.14 2.11 -14.59
N ILE A 289 -15.20 2.63 -13.37
CA ILE A 289 -15.02 4.07 -13.10
C ILE A 289 -13.60 4.53 -13.42
N GLY A 290 -12.59 3.78 -12.95
CA GLY A 290 -11.17 4.15 -13.04
C GLY A 290 -10.51 3.80 -14.37
N HIS A 291 -11.00 2.79 -15.10
CA HIS A 291 -10.32 2.29 -16.29
C HIS A 291 -11.19 2.22 -17.55
N ASN A 292 -12.53 2.25 -17.44
CA ASN A 292 -13.45 2.17 -18.59
C ASN A 292 -14.31 3.43 -18.77
N LEU A 293 -13.91 4.58 -18.22
CA LEU A 293 -14.68 5.84 -18.25
C LEU A 293 -16.12 5.69 -17.73
N GLY A 294 -16.34 4.75 -16.82
CA GLY A 294 -17.66 4.41 -16.31
C GLY A 294 -18.53 3.60 -17.25
N VAL A 295 -18.05 3.14 -18.41
CA VAL A 295 -18.83 2.30 -19.32
C VAL A 295 -18.88 0.88 -18.75
N VAL A 296 -20.09 0.31 -18.68
CA VAL A 296 -20.35 -1.07 -18.28
C VAL A 296 -19.77 -2.00 -19.34
N ASP A 297 -18.84 -2.85 -18.92
CA ASP A 297 -18.29 -3.92 -19.72
C ASP A 297 -19.07 -5.23 -19.52
N ALA A 298 -18.71 -6.27 -20.28
CA ALA A 298 -19.37 -7.57 -20.20
C ALA A 298 -19.17 -8.22 -18.82
N LYS A 299 -18.07 -7.90 -18.14
CA LYS A 299 -17.71 -8.39 -16.80
C LYS A 299 -18.66 -7.84 -15.73
N PHE A 300 -19.07 -6.58 -15.80
CA PHE A 300 -19.96 -5.97 -14.81
C PHE A 300 -21.44 -6.34 -14.97
N VAL A 301 -21.91 -6.59 -16.20
CA VAL A 301 -23.29 -7.08 -16.46
C VAL A 301 -23.58 -8.39 -15.73
N GLN A 302 -22.57 -9.23 -15.53
CA GLN A 302 -22.70 -10.51 -14.82
C GLN A 302 -22.88 -10.34 -13.30
N HIS A 303 -22.33 -9.26 -12.73
CA HIS A 303 -22.41 -8.96 -11.29
C HIS A 303 -23.58 -8.04 -10.93
N ALA A 304 -24.14 -7.32 -11.89
CA ALA A 304 -25.30 -6.44 -11.72
C ALA A 304 -26.38 -6.77 -12.76
N LYS A 305 -27.42 -7.52 -12.34
CA LYS A 305 -28.53 -7.97 -13.21
C LYS A 305 -29.25 -6.86 -13.98
N GLU A 306 -29.18 -5.62 -13.50
CA GLU A 306 -29.80 -4.44 -14.10
C GLU A 306 -28.86 -3.65 -15.02
N ALA A 307 -27.55 -3.93 -15.01
CA ALA A 307 -26.57 -3.22 -15.80
C ALA A 307 -26.61 -3.69 -17.26
N LYS A 308 -26.51 -2.74 -18.20
CA LYS A 308 -26.52 -3.00 -19.64
C LYS A 308 -25.16 -2.74 -20.25
N LEU A 309 -24.68 -3.68 -21.04
CA LEU A 309 -23.40 -3.59 -21.74
C LEU A 309 -23.33 -2.31 -22.59
N GLY A 310 -22.24 -1.55 -22.45
CA GLY A 310 -21.99 -0.34 -23.24
C GLY A 310 -22.71 0.92 -22.73
N GLU A 311 -23.55 0.81 -21.70
CA GLU A 311 -24.11 1.98 -20.99
C GLU A 311 -23.16 2.47 -19.90
N THR A 312 -23.30 3.72 -19.47
CA THR A 312 -22.55 4.22 -18.31
C THR A 312 -23.14 3.61 -17.03
N VAL A 313 -22.29 3.05 -16.17
CA VAL A 313 -22.70 2.51 -14.87
C VAL A 313 -23.36 3.61 -14.06
N GLU A 314 -24.50 3.30 -13.45
CA GLU A 314 -25.16 4.27 -12.60
C GLU A 314 -24.36 4.45 -11.29
N LEU A 315 -23.95 5.70 -11.05
CA LEU A 315 -23.36 6.13 -9.79
C LEU A 315 -24.40 6.91 -9.01
N VAL A 316 -25.00 6.24 -8.04
CA VAL A 316 -25.97 6.85 -7.13
C VAL A 316 -25.24 7.32 -5.87
N ALA A 317 -25.50 8.56 -5.45
CA ALA A 317 -24.95 9.12 -4.23
C ALA A 317 -25.16 8.23 -2.99
N ALA A 318 -26.35 7.60 -2.89
CA ALA A 318 -26.70 6.66 -1.82
C ALA A 318 -25.81 5.41 -1.82
N ASP A 319 -25.42 4.90 -2.99
CA ASP A 319 -24.52 3.74 -3.10
C ASP A 319 -23.12 4.08 -2.58
N VAL A 320 -22.58 5.25 -2.95
CA VAL A 320 -21.25 5.70 -2.48
C VAL A 320 -21.24 5.84 -0.95
N ARG A 321 -22.30 6.42 -0.37
CA ARG A 321 -22.43 6.52 1.09
C ARG A 321 -22.57 5.16 1.76
N SER A 322 -23.35 4.25 1.16
CA SER A 322 -23.52 2.88 1.67
C SER A 322 -22.21 2.10 1.62
N PHE A 323 -21.46 2.22 0.52
CA PHE A 323 -20.13 1.63 0.39
C PHE A 323 -19.17 2.13 1.47
N ALA A 324 -19.11 3.45 1.67
CA ALA A 324 -18.31 4.06 2.74
C ALA A 324 -18.71 3.55 4.13
N ALA A 325 -20.01 3.41 4.40
CA ALA A 325 -20.51 2.90 5.68
C ALA A 325 -20.15 1.43 5.92
N LEU A 326 -20.17 0.58 4.89
CA LEU A 326 -19.72 -0.81 4.98
C LEU A 326 -18.22 -0.91 5.26
N CYS A 327 -17.41 -0.11 4.56
CA CYS A 327 -15.98 0.00 4.84
C CYS A 327 -15.71 0.47 6.27
N CYS A 328 -16.52 1.40 6.82
CA CYS A 328 -16.41 1.83 8.21
C CYS A 328 -16.59 0.66 9.20
N LYS A 329 -17.53 -0.26 8.96
CA LYS A 329 -17.72 -1.44 9.82
C LYS A 329 -16.45 -2.31 9.85
N VAL A 330 -15.91 -2.62 8.67
CA VAL A 330 -14.70 -3.43 8.53
C VAL A 330 -13.49 -2.75 9.19
N VAL A 331 -13.29 -1.45 8.95
CA VAL A 331 -12.18 -0.70 9.55
C VAL A 331 -12.33 -0.61 11.07
N ARG A 332 -13.54 -0.42 11.59
CA ARG A 332 -13.79 -0.37 13.03
C ARG A 332 -13.47 -1.70 13.69
N ARG A 333 -13.83 -2.83 13.09
CA ARG A 333 -13.47 -4.16 13.57
C ARG A 333 -11.95 -4.35 13.63
N ILE A 334 -11.21 -3.89 12.61
CA ILE A 334 -9.74 -3.91 12.62
C ILE A 334 -9.18 -3.02 13.73
N ASP A 335 -9.75 -1.84 13.93
CA ASP A 335 -9.33 -0.90 14.98
C ASP A 335 -9.56 -1.48 16.38
N ASP A 336 -10.69 -2.16 16.60
CA ASP A 336 -11.01 -2.88 17.84
C ASP A 336 -10.06 -4.06 18.09
N MET A 337 -9.71 -4.78 17.02
CA MET A 337 -8.68 -5.83 17.05
C MET A 337 -7.30 -5.26 17.43
N LEU A 338 -6.94 -4.07 16.95
CA LEU A 338 -5.69 -3.38 17.33
C LEU A 338 -5.73 -2.89 18.79
N ALA A 339 -6.91 -2.58 19.30
CA ALA A 339 -7.11 -2.15 20.69
C ALA A 339 -7.11 -3.34 21.66
N GLY A 340 -7.20 -4.57 21.16
CA GLY A 340 -7.33 -5.77 22.00
C GLY A 340 -8.68 -5.86 22.70
N LEU A 341 -9.71 -5.20 22.15
CA LEU A 341 -11.07 -5.23 22.70
C LEU A 341 -11.79 -6.52 22.28
N PRO A 342 -12.80 -6.96 23.05
CA PRO A 342 -13.70 -8.02 22.62
C PRO A 342 -14.35 -7.65 21.27
N LEU A 343 -14.21 -8.54 20.29
CA LEU A 343 -14.80 -8.34 18.98
C LEU A 343 -16.29 -8.69 19.01
N PRO A 344 -17.15 -7.92 18.31
CA PRO A 344 -18.54 -8.31 18.07
C PRO A 344 -18.61 -9.71 17.45
N SER A 345 -19.67 -10.45 17.83
CA SER A 345 -19.98 -11.75 17.23
C SER A 345 -20.11 -11.62 15.70
N PRO A 346 -19.66 -12.62 14.94
CA PRO A 346 -19.89 -12.65 13.50
C PRO A 346 -21.38 -12.48 13.17
N ALA A 347 -21.68 -11.72 12.12
CA ALA A 347 -23.03 -11.64 11.59
C ALA A 347 -23.47 -13.02 11.09
N VAL A 348 -24.75 -13.34 11.26
CA VAL A 348 -25.32 -14.55 10.65
C VAL A 348 -25.25 -14.37 9.13
N GLN A 349 -24.46 -15.22 8.50
CA GLN A 349 -24.38 -15.35 7.06
C GLN A 349 -25.29 -16.53 6.71
N ASP A 350 -26.60 -16.31 6.69
CA ASP A 350 -27.54 -17.35 6.29
C ASP A 350 -27.25 -17.70 4.83
N GLU A 351 -26.69 -18.89 4.60
CA GLU A 351 -26.53 -19.50 3.28
C GLU A 351 -27.89 -20.01 2.79
N GLU A 352 -28.78 -19.10 2.41
CA GLU A 352 -29.99 -19.43 1.64
C GLU A 352 -29.89 -18.80 0.24
N ASP A 353 -29.29 -19.59 -0.65
CA ASP A 353 -29.42 -19.70 -2.11
C ASP A 353 -28.05 -19.78 -2.82
N ALA A 354 -27.39 -20.93 -2.64
CA ALA A 354 -26.40 -21.43 -3.60
C ALA A 354 -26.26 -22.95 -3.48
N MET A 355 -27.24 -23.69 -4.02
CA MET A 355 -26.92 -25.04 -4.48
C MET A 355 -25.93 -24.92 -5.65
N ILE A 356 -24.70 -25.41 -5.47
CA ILE A 356 -23.96 -26.28 -6.42
C ILE A 356 -22.77 -26.88 -5.66
N SER A 357 -22.59 -28.19 -5.84
CA SER A 357 -21.58 -29.09 -5.24
C SER A 357 -20.13 -28.55 -5.26
N PRO A 358 -19.25 -28.95 -4.32
CA PRO A 358 -17.87 -28.47 -4.27
C PRO A 358 -17.10 -29.01 -5.48
N THR A 359 -16.81 -28.13 -6.43
CA THR A 359 -15.92 -28.43 -7.56
C THR A 359 -14.56 -27.80 -7.24
N GLU A 360 -13.51 -28.60 -7.23
CA GLU A 360 -12.14 -28.20 -6.90
C GLU A 360 -11.64 -27.12 -7.88
N THR A 361 -11.50 -25.88 -7.39
CA THR A 361 -11.00 -24.72 -8.15
C THR A 361 -9.50 -24.51 -7.94
N ILE A 362 -8.81 -23.94 -8.94
CA ILE A 362 -7.41 -23.48 -8.83
C ILE A 362 -7.43 -21.96 -8.63
N GLY A 363 -6.89 -21.50 -7.51
CA GLY A 363 -6.89 -20.06 -7.20
C GLY A 363 -8.30 -19.55 -6.90
N ASP A 364 -8.67 -18.42 -7.52
CA ASP A 364 -9.99 -17.82 -7.42
C ASP A 364 -10.83 -18.03 -8.71
N LEU A 365 -10.36 -18.92 -9.61
CA LEU A 365 -11.07 -19.27 -10.84
C LEU A 365 -12.40 -19.96 -10.53
N SER A 366 -13.39 -19.69 -11.37
CA SER A 366 -14.63 -20.46 -11.46
C SER A 366 -14.34 -21.96 -11.68
N PRO A 367 -15.29 -22.86 -11.33
CA PRO A 367 -15.19 -24.27 -11.68
C PRO A 367 -14.95 -24.51 -13.17
N GLU A 368 -15.64 -23.77 -14.04
CA GLU A 368 -15.51 -23.85 -15.49
C GLU A 368 -14.16 -23.29 -15.96
N GLY A 369 -13.72 -22.15 -15.43
CA GLY A 369 -12.40 -21.58 -15.69
C GLY A 369 -11.27 -22.51 -15.28
N THR A 370 -11.40 -23.12 -14.11
CA THR A 370 -10.47 -24.16 -13.63
C THR A 370 -10.46 -25.36 -14.56
N ALA A 371 -11.63 -25.86 -14.97
CA ALA A 371 -11.72 -27.02 -15.85
C ALA A 371 -11.11 -26.72 -17.23
N VAL A 372 -11.39 -25.55 -17.81
CA VAL A 372 -10.81 -25.10 -19.08
C VAL A 372 -9.30 -24.94 -18.96
N GLY A 373 -8.80 -24.32 -17.89
CA GLY A 373 -7.37 -24.14 -17.66
C GLY A 373 -6.63 -25.46 -17.48
N LYS A 374 -7.20 -26.40 -16.70
CA LYS A 374 -6.68 -27.78 -16.56
C LYS A 374 -6.61 -28.46 -17.93
N TRP A 375 -7.67 -28.36 -18.73
CA TRP A 375 -7.70 -28.95 -20.07
C TRP A 375 -6.65 -28.36 -21.01
N ILE A 376 -6.50 -27.02 -21.06
CA ILE A 376 -5.45 -26.34 -21.86
C ILE A 376 -4.07 -26.84 -21.43
N CYS A 377 -3.81 -26.89 -20.12
CA CYS A 377 -2.54 -27.33 -19.55
C CYS A 377 -2.20 -28.77 -19.94
N MET A 378 -3.15 -29.69 -19.78
CA MET A 378 -2.98 -31.13 -20.04
C MET A 378 -2.90 -31.47 -21.53
N THR A 379 -3.52 -30.65 -22.39
CA THR A 379 -3.53 -30.87 -23.85
C THR A 379 -2.27 -30.31 -24.52
N SER A 380 -1.53 -29.41 -23.84
CA SER A 380 -0.26 -28.92 -24.35
C SER A 380 0.83 -29.99 -24.29
N ALA A 381 1.36 -30.37 -25.45
CA ALA A 381 2.39 -31.39 -25.58
C ALA A 381 3.80 -30.87 -25.21
N ASP A 382 4.05 -29.58 -25.39
CA ASP A 382 5.37 -28.96 -25.24
C ASP A 382 5.42 -27.88 -24.15
N GLY A 383 4.29 -27.45 -23.59
CA GLY A 383 4.26 -26.45 -22.52
C GLY A 383 4.60 -25.04 -22.99
N LEU A 384 4.43 -24.76 -24.28
CA LEU A 384 4.66 -23.43 -24.85
C LEU A 384 3.37 -22.60 -24.90
N PRO A 385 3.49 -21.27 -24.78
CA PRO A 385 2.46 -20.33 -25.20
C PRO A 385 1.99 -20.64 -26.63
N GLY A 386 0.68 -20.68 -26.83
CA GLY A 386 0.11 -21.15 -28.09
C GLY A 386 -1.33 -20.70 -28.27
N HIS A 387 -1.91 -21.04 -29.41
CA HIS A 387 -3.31 -20.74 -29.69
C HIS A 387 -4.17 -21.97 -29.41
N VAL A 388 -5.32 -21.74 -28.75
CA VAL A 388 -6.37 -22.73 -28.63
C VAL A 388 -7.44 -22.37 -29.65
N ASP A 389 -7.75 -23.30 -30.55
CA ASP A 389 -8.81 -23.11 -31.53
C ASP A 389 -10.20 -23.32 -30.93
N GLU A 390 -11.17 -22.57 -31.46
CA GLU A 390 -12.56 -22.58 -31.00
C GLU A 390 -13.18 -23.98 -31.07
N ASP A 391 -12.93 -24.71 -32.16
CA ASP A 391 -13.51 -26.03 -32.39
C ASP A 391 -13.01 -27.06 -31.37
N SER A 392 -11.71 -27.06 -31.05
CA SER A 392 -11.13 -27.92 -30.02
C SER A 392 -11.69 -27.61 -28.64
N LEU A 393 -11.87 -26.32 -28.31
CA LEU A 393 -12.43 -25.90 -27.03
C LEU A 393 -13.89 -26.32 -26.88
N VAL A 394 -14.72 -26.09 -27.91
CA VAL A 394 -16.13 -26.49 -27.91
C VAL A 394 -16.26 -28.02 -27.86
N LYS A 395 -15.41 -28.75 -28.58
CA LYS A 395 -15.40 -30.22 -28.58
C LYS A 395 -15.00 -30.81 -27.22
N ALA A 396 -14.10 -30.16 -26.49
CA ALA A 396 -13.63 -30.61 -25.19
C ALA A 396 -14.69 -30.46 -24.09
N PHE A 397 -15.60 -29.49 -24.24
CA PHE A 397 -16.62 -29.16 -23.25
C PHE A 397 -18.04 -29.17 -23.84
N PRO A 398 -18.55 -30.33 -24.30
CA PRO A 398 -19.85 -30.41 -24.98
C PRO A 398 -21.05 -30.07 -24.07
N SER A 399 -20.85 -30.08 -22.75
CA SER A 399 -21.86 -29.71 -21.75
C SER A 399 -21.88 -28.21 -21.43
N LEU A 400 -20.88 -27.44 -21.85
CA LEU A 400 -20.83 -25.99 -21.63
C LEU A 400 -21.37 -25.26 -22.85
N SER A 401 -22.22 -24.26 -22.61
CA SER A 401 -22.65 -23.35 -23.66
C SER A 401 -21.48 -22.47 -24.14
N THR A 402 -21.59 -21.91 -25.34
CA THR A 402 -20.61 -20.96 -25.88
C THR A 402 -20.38 -19.77 -24.94
N ASN A 403 -21.41 -19.31 -24.22
CA ASN A 403 -21.28 -18.23 -23.25
C ASN A 403 -20.47 -18.67 -22.01
N GLN A 404 -20.73 -19.86 -21.48
CA GLN A 404 -19.96 -20.40 -20.36
C GLN A 404 -18.49 -20.64 -20.72
N LEU A 405 -18.20 -21.04 -21.96
CA LEU A 405 -16.82 -21.14 -22.46
C LEU A 405 -16.15 -19.77 -22.62
N ALA A 406 -16.91 -18.75 -23.07
CA ALA A 406 -16.41 -17.38 -23.13
C ALA A 406 -16.08 -16.85 -21.73
N GLU A 407 -16.93 -17.14 -20.75
CA GLU A 407 -16.75 -16.80 -19.34
C GLU A 407 -15.53 -17.52 -18.75
N ALA A 408 -15.42 -18.83 -18.93
CA ALA A 408 -14.29 -19.61 -18.45
C ALA A 408 -12.94 -19.15 -19.03
N THR A 409 -12.91 -18.78 -20.31
CA THR A 409 -11.69 -18.25 -20.95
C THR A 409 -11.39 -16.81 -20.55
N ALA A 410 -12.40 -15.99 -20.25
CA ALA A 410 -12.23 -14.65 -19.69
C ALA A 410 -11.73 -14.70 -18.24
N ASP A 411 -12.23 -15.63 -17.45
CA ASP A 411 -11.80 -15.90 -16.08
C ASP A 411 -10.31 -16.25 -16.02
N LEU A 412 -9.86 -17.15 -16.92
CA LEU A 412 -8.43 -17.43 -17.10
C LEU A 412 -7.61 -16.20 -17.58
N ALA A 413 -8.23 -15.29 -18.34
CA ALA A 413 -7.54 -14.11 -18.86
C ALA A 413 -7.29 -13.05 -17.79
N GLU A 414 -8.18 -12.95 -16.78
CA GLU A 414 -8.06 -12.00 -15.67
C GLU A 414 -6.78 -12.25 -14.85
N ASP A 415 -6.46 -13.51 -14.60
CA ASP A 415 -5.24 -13.91 -13.90
C ASP A 415 -4.01 -14.02 -14.85
N GLY A 416 -4.15 -13.57 -16.10
CA GLY A 416 -3.06 -13.51 -17.08
C GLY A 416 -2.67 -14.85 -17.69
N TYR A 417 -3.41 -15.93 -17.41
CA TYR A 417 -3.12 -17.28 -17.94
C TYR A 417 -3.36 -17.38 -19.44
N VAL A 418 -4.29 -16.60 -19.97
CA VAL A 418 -4.53 -16.46 -21.41
C VAL A 418 -4.69 -14.99 -21.78
N SER A 419 -4.56 -14.69 -23.07
CA SER A 419 -4.98 -13.42 -23.64
C SER A 419 -6.00 -13.66 -24.73
N LEU A 420 -6.97 -12.76 -24.82
CA LEU A 420 -8.13 -12.92 -25.67
C LEU A 420 -8.10 -11.88 -26.79
N THR A 421 -8.28 -12.34 -28.03
CA THR A 421 -8.46 -11.47 -29.19
C THR A 421 -9.86 -11.66 -29.75
N HIS A 422 -10.69 -10.63 -29.65
CA HIS A 422 -12.05 -10.66 -30.17
C HIS A 422 -12.08 -10.41 -31.67
N LEU A 423 -12.76 -11.28 -32.42
CA LEU A 423 -13.01 -11.14 -33.85
C LEU A 423 -14.49 -10.94 -34.10
N ILE A 424 -14.82 -10.00 -34.99
CA ILE A 424 -16.20 -9.61 -35.32
C ILE A 424 -17.04 -10.81 -35.81
N SER A 425 -16.40 -11.83 -36.39
CA SER A 425 -17.07 -12.98 -37.00
C SER A 425 -17.12 -14.24 -36.13
N GLN A 426 -16.53 -14.25 -34.94
CA GLN A 426 -16.47 -15.44 -34.07
C GLN A 426 -17.20 -15.19 -32.75
N ARG A 427 -17.87 -16.22 -32.21
CA ARG A 427 -18.60 -16.11 -30.95
C ARG A 427 -17.68 -16.25 -29.74
N LEU A 428 -16.64 -17.08 -29.85
CA LEU A 428 -15.58 -17.17 -28.84
C LEU A 428 -14.38 -16.31 -29.24
N PRO A 429 -13.72 -15.64 -28.28
CA PRO A 429 -12.46 -14.96 -28.56
C PRO A 429 -11.38 -15.97 -28.93
N ARG A 430 -10.42 -15.55 -29.75
CA ARG A 430 -9.20 -16.34 -29.95
C ARG A 430 -8.41 -16.34 -28.65
N VAL A 431 -8.18 -17.53 -28.12
CA VAL A 431 -7.44 -17.73 -26.88
C VAL A 431 -5.97 -17.94 -27.21
N HIS A 432 -5.12 -17.07 -26.67
CA HIS A 432 -3.67 -17.21 -26.74
C HIS A 432 -3.14 -17.47 -25.33
N VAL A 433 -2.67 -18.70 -25.09
CA VAL A 433 -2.13 -19.18 -23.82
C VAL A 433 -0.85 -18.45 -23.48
N ARG A 434 -0.68 -18.07 -22.22
CA ARG A 434 0.51 -17.43 -21.68
C ARG A 434 1.32 -18.41 -20.84
N GLU A 435 2.59 -18.08 -20.60
CA GLU A 435 3.51 -18.88 -19.80
C GLU A 435 2.98 -19.11 -18.38
N ASP A 436 2.33 -18.08 -17.80
CA ASP A 436 1.80 -18.10 -16.43
C ASP A 436 0.75 -19.21 -16.20
N LEU A 437 0.04 -19.65 -17.26
CA LEU A 437 -0.87 -20.78 -17.17
C LEU A 437 -0.11 -22.04 -16.76
N PHE A 438 1.00 -22.35 -17.43
CA PHE A 438 1.78 -23.55 -17.12
C PHE A 438 2.48 -23.45 -15.77
N LEU A 439 3.00 -22.27 -15.43
CA LEU A 439 3.63 -22.02 -14.12
C LEU A 439 2.66 -22.29 -12.96
N THR A 440 1.37 -22.01 -13.16
CA THR A 440 0.35 -22.19 -12.13
C THR A 440 -0.30 -23.57 -12.17
N PHE A 441 -0.63 -24.09 -13.35
CA PHE A 441 -1.43 -25.31 -13.50
C PHE A 441 -0.60 -26.59 -13.52
N ASP A 442 0.69 -26.55 -13.90
CA ASP A 442 1.53 -27.76 -13.97
C ASP A 442 1.64 -28.52 -12.62
N PRO A 443 1.78 -27.86 -11.46
CA PRO A 443 1.77 -28.55 -10.16
C PRO A 443 0.47 -29.30 -9.88
N HIS A 444 -0.66 -28.79 -10.39
CA HIS A 444 -1.98 -29.38 -10.19
C HIS A 444 -2.34 -30.45 -11.22
N CYS A 445 -1.89 -30.30 -12.46
CA CYS A 445 -2.30 -31.15 -13.58
C CYS A 445 -1.27 -32.23 -13.91
N MET A 446 0.01 -31.88 -13.83
CA MET A 446 1.12 -32.69 -14.32
C MET A 446 2.02 -33.21 -13.18
N GLY A 447 1.86 -32.66 -11.96
CA GLY A 447 2.72 -32.98 -10.81
C GLY A 447 4.17 -32.51 -10.96
N SER A 448 4.44 -31.66 -11.97
CA SER A 448 5.72 -30.98 -12.16
C SER A 448 5.71 -29.60 -11.53
N ASP A 449 6.88 -29.14 -11.09
CA ASP A 449 7.05 -27.81 -10.48
C ASP A 449 7.97 -26.96 -11.37
N PRO A 450 7.40 -26.10 -12.24
CA PRO A 450 8.17 -25.23 -13.11
C PRO A 450 9.14 -24.29 -12.39
N VAL A 451 8.85 -23.94 -11.13
CA VAL A 451 9.72 -23.10 -10.31
C VAL A 451 10.97 -23.88 -9.88
N ALA A 452 10.77 -25.10 -9.38
CA ALA A 452 11.88 -25.99 -9.03
C ALA A 452 12.70 -26.40 -10.26
N ASP A 453 12.06 -26.58 -11.41
CA ASP A 453 12.73 -26.88 -12.67
C ASP A 453 13.54 -25.67 -13.16
N ALA A 454 13.03 -24.44 -13.04
CA ALA A 454 13.79 -23.24 -13.38
C ALA A 454 15.06 -23.09 -12.51
N LEU A 455 14.98 -23.39 -11.21
CA LEU A 455 16.14 -23.37 -10.31
C LEU A 455 17.25 -24.35 -10.73
N GLN A 456 16.89 -25.49 -11.32
CA GLN A 456 17.87 -26.44 -11.87
C GLN A 456 18.54 -25.93 -13.16
N LEU A 457 17.83 -25.14 -13.97
CA LEU A 457 18.36 -24.58 -15.23
C LEU A 457 19.27 -23.36 -15.02
N ILE A 458 19.02 -22.56 -13.98
CA ILE A 458 19.74 -21.30 -13.73
C ILE A 458 21.27 -21.48 -13.66
N PRO A 459 21.84 -22.47 -12.94
CA PRO A 459 23.29 -22.70 -12.91
C PRO A 459 23.89 -23.01 -14.29
N LEU A 460 23.17 -23.76 -15.13
CA LEU A 460 23.60 -24.12 -16.49
C LEU A 460 23.60 -22.90 -17.44
N ILE A 461 22.72 -21.92 -17.18
CA ILE A 461 22.61 -20.67 -17.94
C ILE A 461 23.67 -19.66 -17.49
N LEU A 462 23.89 -19.51 -16.18
CA LEU A 462 24.79 -18.49 -15.62
C LEU A 462 26.27 -18.73 -15.96
N SER A 463 26.64 -19.90 -16.48
CA SER A 463 27.99 -20.24 -16.93
C SER A 463 28.28 -19.87 -18.38
N LYS A 464 27.28 -19.39 -19.14
CA LYS A 464 27.37 -19.14 -20.59
C LYS A 464 27.06 -17.68 -20.93
N ASP A 465 27.70 -17.14 -21.97
CA ASP A 465 27.40 -15.79 -22.53
C ASP A 465 26.32 -15.85 -23.63
N SER A 466 26.24 -16.98 -24.33
CA SER A 466 25.21 -17.30 -25.31
C SER A 466 24.66 -18.68 -24.99
N VAL A 467 23.33 -18.80 -24.90
CA VAL A 467 22.64 -20.03 -24.54
C VAL A 467 21.85 -20.51 -25.74
N ASP A 468 22.28 -21.64 -26.30
CA ASP A 468 21.49 -22.43 -27.25
C ASP A 468 20.44 -23.23 -26.45
N VAL A 469 19.15 -22.97 -26.71
CA VAL A 469 18.05 -23.51 -25.91
C VAL A 469 17.86 -25.03 -26.14
N PRO A 470 17.88 -25.55 -27.38
CA PRO A 470 17.89 -27.01 -27.60
C PRO A 470 19.06 -27.73 -26.92
N ALA A 471 20.26 -27.17 -26.95
CA ALA A 471 21.42 -27.75 -26.28
C ALA A 471 21.28 -27.70 -24.75
N LEU A 472 20.75 -26.59 -24.21
CA LEU A 472 20.43 -26.46 -22.78
C LEU A 472 19.39 -27.51 -22.34
N HIS A 473 18.36 -27.75 -23.16
CA HIS A 473 17.37 -28.79 -22.90
C HIS A 473 18.01 -30.18 -22.85
N ALA A 474 18.84 -30.53 -23.84
CA ALA A 474 19.55 -31.80 -23.87
C ALA A 474 20.48 -31.97 -22.65
N GLU A 475 21.15 -30.91 -22.22
CA GLU A 475 22.01 -30.89 -21.03
C GLU A 475 21.22 -31.03 -19.72
N SER A 476 20.02 -30.46 -19.65
CA SER A 476 19.15 -30.53 -18.46
C SER A 476 18.61 -31.94 -18.17
N GLY A 477 18.50 -32.80 -19.19
CA GLY A 477 17.87 -34.11 -19.09
C GLY A 477 16.37 -34.08 -18.76
N MET A 478 15.73 -32.91 -18.76
CA MET A 478 14.31 -32.75 -18.48
C MET A 478 13.46 -33.17 -19.68
N PRO A 479 12.22 -33.68 -19.49
CA PRO A 479 11.25 -33.77 -20.56
C PRO A 479 10.91 -32.39 -21.12
N LEU A 480 10.72 -32.28 -22.44
CA LEU A 480 10.46 -31.00 -23.13
C LEU A 480 9.30 -30.22 -22.51
N ARG A 481 8.20 -30.90 -22.15
CA ARG A 481 6.99 -30.32 -21.54
C ARG A 481 7.25 -29.65 -20.18
N ARG A 482 8.25 -30.11 -19.44
CA ARG A 482 8.69 -29.52 -18.15
C ARG A 482 9.75 -28.43 -18.36
N PHE A 483 10.63 -28.64 -19.33
CA PHE A 483 11.70 -27.72 -19.66
C PHE A 483 11.18 -26.36 -20.13
N ASN A 484 10.17 -26.35 -21.02
CA ASN A 484 9.71 -25.13 -21.68
C ASN A 484 9.09 -24.08 -20.73
N PRO A 485 8.18 -24.43 -19.80
CA PRO A 485 7.70 -23.47 -18.80
C PRO A 485 8.83 -22.91 -17.91
N ALA A 486 9.77 -23.77 -17.50
CA ALA A 486 10.90 -23.39 -16.66
C ALA A 486 11.87 -22.44 -17.36
N VAL A 487 12.22 -22.70 -18.63
CA VAL A 487 13.08 -21.79 -19.40
C VAL A 487 12.35 -20.50 -19.77
N GLY A 488 11.04 -20.53 -20.01
CA GLY A 488 10.20 -19.35 -20.24
C GLY A 488 10.26 -18.36 -19.07
N LEU A 489 10.12 -18.88 -17.83
CA LEU A 489 10.26 -18.08 -16.62
C LEU A 489 11.61 -17.35 -16.52
N ILE A 490 12.70 -17.98 -16.96
CA ILE A 490 14.05 -17.38 -16.97
C ILE A 490 14.18 -16.37 -18.11
N LEU A 491 13.64 -16.67 -19.29
CA LEU A 491 13.61 -15.78 -20.45
C LEU A 491 12.91 -14.45 -20.13
N SER A 492 11.90 -14.45 -19.25
CA SER A 492 11.24 -13.23 -18.76
C SER A 492 12.20 -12.22 -18.09
N LYS A 493 13.42 -12.64 -17.73
CA LYS A 493 14.47 -11.77 -17.14
C LYS A 493 15.54 -11.33 -18.13
N ILE A 494 15.49 -11.84 -19.36
CA ILE A 494 16.39 -11.42 -20.44
C ILE A 494 15.76 -10.20 -21.12
N GLY A 495 16.51 -9.10 -21.20
CA GLY A 495 15.97 -7.88 -21.81
C GLY A 495 15.72 -8.01 -23.32
N GLU A 496 14.81 -7.17 -23.81
CA GLU A 496 14.44 -7.10 -25.23
C GLU A 496 15.67 -6.92 -26.14
N GLY A 497 15.65 -7.61 -27.29
CA GLY A 497 16.74 -7.62 -28.27
C GLY A 497 17.89 -8.60 -27.98
N ARG A 498 17.85 -9.35 -26.87
CA ARG A 498 18.82 -10.42 -26.57
C ARG A 498 18.25 -11.84 -26.65
N VAL A 499 16.94 -11.94 -26.86
CA VAL A 499 16.26 -13.21 -27.19
C VAL A 499 16.10 -13.27 -28.71
N SER A 500 16.48 -14.38 -29.33
CA SER A 500 16.34 -14.54 -30.78
C SER A 500 14.86 -14.60 -31.16
N GLY A 501 14.45 -13.74 -32.10
CA GLY A 501 13.10 -13.78 -32.69
C GLY A 501 12.95 -14.82 -33.81
N THR A 502 14.01 -15.55 -34.14
CA THR A 502 13.95 -16.60 -35.16
C THR A 502 13.06 -17.74 -34.68
N TRP A 503 12.09 -18.14 -35.50
CA TRP A 503 11.22 -19.26 -35.18
C TRP A 503 12.00 -20.58 -35.14
N ILE A 504 11.70 -21.40 -34.13
CA ILE A 504 12.17 -22.78 -34.00
C ILE A 504 11.01 -23.64 -33.51
N GLN A 505 10.95 -24.89 -33.96
CA GLN A 505 9.91 -25.82 -33.53
C GLN A 505 10.20 -26.36 -32.12
N GLY A 506 9.20 -26.29 -31.23
CA GLY A 506 9.22 -26.94 -29.91
C GLY A 506 9.98 -26.21 -28.81
N TYR A 507 10.54 -25.04 -29.08
CA TYR A 507 11.23 -24.20 -28.08
C TYR A 507 10.75 -22.75 -28.19
N PRO A 508 10.79 -21.97 -27.08
CA PRO A 508 10.34 -20.58 -27.10
C PRO A 508 11.26 -19.67 -27.94
N THR A 509 12.53 -20.03 -28.08
CA THR A 509 13.55 -19.34 -28.87
C THR A 509 14.69 -20.31 -29.19
N PRO A 510 15.43 -20.16 -30.30
CA PRO A 510 16.58 -21.00 -30.58
C PRO A 510 17.78 -20.68 -29.68
N TYR A 511 17.98 -19.40 -29.34
CA TYR A 511 19.06 -18.97 -28.46
C TYR A 511 18.79 -17.59 -27.84
N PHE A 512 19.49 -17.28 -26.74
CA PHE A 512 19.52 -15.95 -26.14
C PHE A 512 20.91 -15.60 -25.60
N LEU A 513 21.20 -14.30 -25.50
CA LEU A 513 22.44 -13.77 -24.96
C LEU A 513 22.26 -13.34 -23.51
N VAL A 514 23.27 -13.58 -22.68
CA VAL A 514 23.25 -13.26 -21.25
C VAL A 514 24.35 -12.25 -20.96
N VAL A 515 23.96 -11.01 -20.63
CA VAL A 515 24.90 -9.97 -20.17
C VAL A 515 24.87 -9.81 -18.65
N ASP A 516 25.79 -9.03 -18.09
CA ASP A 516 25.92 -8.85 -16.63
C ASP A 516 24.61 -8.41 -15.95
N SER A 517 23.83 -7.53 -16.58
CA SER A 517 22.53 -7.11 -16.05
C SER A 517 21.53 -8.27 -15.97
N ASP A 518 21.52 -9.15 -16.97
CA ASP A 518 20.65 -10.32 -17.01
C ASP A 518 21.12 -11.35 -15.98
N ARG A 519 22.44 -11.56 -15.82
CA ARG A 519 22.99 -12.41 -14.75
C ARG A 519 22.53 -11.96 -13.38
N VAL A 520 22.51 -10.64 -13.13
CA VAL A 520 22.00 -10.08 -11.86
C VAL A 520 20.50 -10.31 -11.74
N ALA A 521 19.73 -10.13 -12.80
CA ALA A 521 18.28 -10.37 -12.80
C ALA A 521 17.93 -11.84 -12.56
N ILE A 522 18.63 -12.77 -13.22
CA ILE A 522 18.50 -14.23 -13.04
C ILE A 522 18.91 -14.63 -11.61
N LYS A 523 19.99 -14.09 -11.05
CA LYS A 523 20.38 -14.34 -9.64
C LYS A 523 19.40 -13.74 -8.63
N ARG A 524 18.69 -12.67 -8.98
CA ARG A 524 17.59 -12.13 -8.15
C ARG A 524 16.36 -13.03 -8.25
N LEU A 525 16.03 -13.51 -9.45
CA LEU A 525 14.98 -14.50 -9.66
C LEU A 525 15.26 -15.76 -8.85
N ALA A 526 16.45 -16.36 -8.94
CA ALA A 526 16.83 -17.54 -8.15
C ALA A 526 16.55 -17.34 -6.65
N ARG A 527 17.00 -16.22 -6.08
CA ARG A 527 16.73 -15.88 -4.67
C ARG A 527 15.24 -15.73 -4.35
N GLN A 528 14.46 -15.12 -5.25
CA GLN A 528 13.00 -15.00 -5.10
C GLN A 528 12.28 -16.35 -5.18
N LEU A 529 12.82 -17.30 -5.95
CA LEU A 529 12.27 -18.64 -6.11
C LEU A 529 12.69 -19.59 -4.97
N GLU A 530 13.88 -19.38 -4.38
CA GLU A 530 14.38 -20.14 -3.21
C GLU A 530 13.77 -19.68 -1.87
N GLY A 531 13.36 -18.41 -1.76
CA GLY A 531 12.74 -17.84 -0.54
C GLY A 531 12.83 -16.33 -0.42
#